data_AF-A0A6A7A1J6-F1
#
_entry.id   AF-A0A6A7A1J6-F1
#
_cell.length_a   1.000
_cell.length_b   1.000
_cell.length_c   1.000
_cell.angle_alpha   90.00
_cell.angle_beta   90.00
_cell.angle_gamma   90.00
#
_symmetry.space_group_name_H-M   'P 1'
#
loop_
_entity.id
_entity.type
_entity.pdbx_description
1 polymer ?
#
loop_
_entity_poly.entity_id
_entity_poly.type
_entity_poly.pdbx_seq_one_letter_code
_entity_poly.pdbx_strand_id
1 'polypeptide(L)'
;MGTSDAAQIPKLSSDGSNFKKWKAAIEIYAQMLDADDVLDGSLPKPPKPHYNGLIPDAEELDDTTIVLGSPEYNKKMSAIKAYNEGKEGINKPIIEKASQMAATLKAWKKMAASLDMALLQTLPPDIWQAVQGLDTVHLRWENILRRFEEEGLNEESSAWAEFFKLRCADQPNTLKFTDKYRSSLNRLTEMKLNLPGKGVLY
;
A
#
# COMPACT_ATOMS: atom_id res chain seq x y z
N MET A 1 25.83 21.13 -7.23
CA MET A 1 24.80 21.35 -6.19
C MET A 1 24.62 20.02 -5.50
N GLY A 2 24.96 19.96 -4.22
CA GLY A 2 25.04 18.72 -3.44
C GLY A 2 23.68 18.03 -3.31
N THR A 3 23.72 16.70 -3.41
CA THR A 3 22.58 15.80 -3.26
C THR A 3 21.90 16.03 -1.93
N SER A 4 20.64 16.47 -1.98
CA SER A 4 19.69 16.44 -0.87
C SER A 4 19.79 15.09 -0.16
N ASP A 5 20.03 15.13 1.15
CA ASP A 5 19.77 14.03 2.08
C ASP A 5 18.32 13.58 1.89
N ALA A 6 18.11 12.64 0.97
CA ALA A 6 16.83 11.99 0.81
C ALA A 6 16.55 11.27 2.12
N ALA A 7 15.44 11.64 2.76
CA ALA A 7 14.97 11.11 4.03
C ALA A 7 14.77 9.58 3.93
N GLN A 8 15.85 8.82 4.05
CA GLN A 8 15.82 7.46 4.53
C GLN A 8 15.19 7.51 5.92
N ILE A 9 14.19 6.68 6.19
CA ILE A 9 13.80 6.39 7.56
C ILE A 9 14.12 4.94 7.88
N PRO A 10 15.29 4.66 8.49
CA PRO A 10 15.63 3.34 8.99
C PRO A 10 16.22 3.36 10.42
N LYS A 11 15.87 2.30 11.18
CA LYS A 11 16.06 2.05 12.63
C LYS A 11 15.18 2.89 13.54
N LEU A 12 14.33 2.23 14.32
CA LEU A 12 13.57 2.86 15.38
C LEU A 12 14.54 3.63 16.30
N SER A 13 14.21 4.87 16.62
CA SER A 13 14.84 5.52 17.76
C SER A 13 14.39 4.79 19.02
N SER A 14 15.19 4.85 20.07
CA SER A 14 14.87 4.23 21.37
C SER A 14 13.46 4.60 21.87
N ASP A 15 12.98 5.81 21.58
CA ASP A 15 11.66 6.29 21.98
C ASP A 15 10.55 6.10 20.91
N GLY A 16 10.87 5.50 19.76
CA GLY A 16 9.99 5.31 18.60
C GLY A 16 9.47 6.61 17.97
N SER A 17 10.04 7.77 18.33
CA SER A 17 9.54 9.09 17.88
C SER A 17 9.77 9.32 16.39
N ASN A 18 10.84 8.75 15.82
CA ASN A 18 11.10 8.82 14.38
C ASN A 18 10.03 8.08 13.58
N PHE A 19 9.60 6.90 14.05
CA PHE A 19 8.53 6.14 13.43
C PHE A 19 7.18 6.86 13.55
N LYS A 20 6.85 7.43 14.72
CA LYS A 20 5.61 8.21 14.89
C LYS A 20 5.54 9.43 13.96
N LYS A 21 6.66 10.16 13.81
CA LYS A 21 6.76 11.30 12.88
C LYS A 21 6.66 10.85 11.44
N TRP A 22 7.31 9.76 11.07
CA TRP A 22 7.20 9.18 9.73
C TRP A 22 5.77 8.75 9.41
N LYS A 23 5.14 8.01 10.33
CA LYS A 23 3.77 7.55 10.20
C LYS A 23 2.83 8.72 9.91
N ALA A 24 2.91 9.76 10.76
CA ALA A 24 2.13 10.98 10.57
C ALA A 24 2.44 11.69 9.24
N ALA A 25 3.70 11.69 8.79
CA ALA A 25 4.06 12.30 7.51
C ALA A 25 3.45 11.57 6.31
N ILE A 26 3.40 10.22 6.32
CA ILE A 26 2.75 9.42 5.29
C ILE A 26 1.22 9.63 5.32
N GLU A 27 0.62 9.67 6.51
CA GLU A 27 -0.82 9.96 6.67
C GLU A 27 -1.19 11.36 6.13
N ILE A 28 -0.39 12.38 6.45
CA ILE A 28 -0.57 13.74 5.89
C ILE A 28 -0.39 13.74 4.37
N TYR A 29 0.61 13.02 3.85
CA TYR A 29 0.81 12.90 2.41
C TYR A 29 -0.38 12.25 1.71
N ALA A 30 -0.98 11.21 2.32
CA ALA A 30 -2.19 10.58 1.81
C ALA A 30 -3.37 11.55 1.78
N GLN A 31 -3.58 12.33 2.84
CA GLN A 31 -4.59 13.38 2.89
C GLN A 31 -4.38 14.46 1.82
N MET A 32 -3.14 14.89 1.60
CA MET A 32 -2.82 15.87 0.53
C MET A 32 -3.15 15.36 -0.88
N LEU A 33 -3.23 14.05 -1.06
CA LEU A 33 -3.55 13.40 -2.33
C LEU A 33 -5.00 12.90 -2.42
N ASP A 34 -5.84 13.19 -1.41
CA ASP A 34 -7.18 12.61 -1.25
C ASP A 34 -7.15 11.07 -1.36
N ALA A 35 -6.11 10.46 -0.78
CA ALA A 35 -5.81 9.02 -0.87
C ALA A 35 -5.76 8.33 0.50
N ASP A 36 -6.22 9.00 1.55
CA ASP A 36 -6.30 8.46 2.92
C ASP A 36 -7.19 7.21 2.98
N ASP A 37 -8.35 7.24 2.31
CA ASP A 37 -9.25 6.07 2.21
C ASP A 37 -8.57 4.87 1.50
N VAL A 38 -7.58 5.12 0.63
CA VAL A 38 -6.83 4.04 -0.05
C VAL A 38 -5.74 3.49 0.87
N LEU A 39 -5.17 4.32 1.74
CA LEU A 39 -4.14 3.97 2.71
C LEU A 39 -4.72 3.17 3.88
N ASP A 40 -5.85 3.59 4.42
CA ASP A 40 -6.54 2.96 5.56
C ASP A 40 -7.39 1.74 5.15
N GLY A 41 -7.63 1.56 3.85
CA GLY A 41 -8.38 0.43 3.29
C GLY A 41 -9.88 0.66 3.17
N SER A 42 -10.40 1.82 3.58
CA SER A 42 -11.81 2.22 3.48
C SER A 42 -12.30 2.24 2.03
N LEU A 43 -11.42 2.59 1.07
CA LEU A 43 -11.65 2.52 -0.36
C LEU A 43 -10.94 1.31 -1.00
N PRO A 44 -11.63 0.15 -1.11
CA PRO A 44 -11.03 -1.05 -1.67
C PRO A 44 -10.74 -0.89 -3.17
N LYS A 45 -9.82 -1.71 -3.65
CA LYS A 45 -9.46 -1.82 -5.07
C LYS A 45 -10.71 -2.11 -5.92
N PRO A 46 -11.08 -1.24 -6.87
CA PRO A 46 -12.24 -1.46 -7.72
C PRO A 46 -12.10 -2.73 -8.57
N PRO A 47 -13.21 -3.42 -8.91
CA PRO A 47 -13.19 -4.56 -9.80
C PRO A 47 -12.75 -4.15 -11.21
N LYS A 48 -12.26 -5.14 -11.98
CA LYS A 48 -11.92 -4.93 -13.39
C LYS A 48 -13.20 -4.62 -14.19
N PRO A 49 -13.11 -3.78 -15.24
CA PRO A 49 -14.23 -3.56 -16.15
C PRO A 49 -14.70 -4.86 -16.77
N HIS A 50 -16.02 -5.03 -16.87
CA HIS A 50 -16.63 -6.20 -17.50
C HIS A 50 -17.45 -5.76 -18.71
N TYR A 51 -17.31 -6.51 -19.81
CA TYR A 51 -18.01 -6.29 -21.07
C TYR A 51 -18.97 -7.45 -21.39
N ASN A 52 -19.43 -8.16 -20.36
CA ASN A 52 -20.34 -9.28 -20.52
C ASN A 52 -21.67 -8.80 -21.11
N GLY A 53 -22.18 -9.53 -22.10
CA GLY A 53 -23.43 -9.19 -22.78
C GLY A 53 -23.27 -8.26 -23.99
N LEU A 54 -22.04 -7.94 -24.41
CA LEU A 54 -21.83 -7.31 -25.70
C LEU A 54 -22.30 -8.25 -26.82
N ILE A 55 -23.23 -7.74 -27.62
CA ILE A 55 -23.67 -8.40 -28.84
C ILE A 55 -22.55 -8.25 -29.89
N PRO A 56 -22.07 -9.35 -30.50
CA PRO A 56 -21.01 -9.31 -31.52
C PRO A 56 -21.48 -8.60 -32.79
N ASP A 57 -20.52 -8.22 -33.64
CA ASP A 57 -20.83 -7.67 -34.97
C ASP A 57 -21.70 -8.63 -35.78
N ALA A 58 -22.56 -8.06 -36.62
CA ALA A 58 -23.30 -8.84 -37.60
C ALA A 58 -22.31 -9.53 -38.53
N GLU A 59 -22.64 -10.72 -39.01
CA GLU A 59 -21.88 -11.33 -40.10
C GLU A 59 -21.88 -10.38 -41.31
N GLU A 60 -20.69 -10.11 -41.84
CA GLU A 60 -20.51 -9.29 -43.04
C GLU A 60 -21.22 -9.97 -44.21
N LEU A 61 -21.85 -9.17 -45.08
CA LEU A 61 -22.42 -9.69 -46.32
C LEU A 61 -21.28 -10.15 -47.23
N ASP A 62 -21.43 -11.32 -47.84
CA ASP A 62 -20.52 -11.76 -48.88
C ASP A 62 -20.73 -10.92 -50.14
N ASP A 63 -19.78 -10.02 -50.38
CA ASP A 63 -19.82 -9.03 -51.46
C ASP A 63 -19.76 -9.66 -52.86
N THR A 64 -19.42 -10.95 -52.96
CA THR A 64 -19.26 -11.67 -54.24
C THR A 64 -20.59 -12.09 -54.89
N THR A 65 -21.72 -12.04 -54.16
CA THR A 65 -23.05 -12.46 -54.65
C THR A 65 -24.09 -11.33 -54.71
N ILE A 66 -23.66 -10.06 -54.63
CA ILE A 66 -24.56 -8.90 -54.61
C ILE A 66 -25.25 -8.71 -55.97
N VAL A 67 -26.56 -8.95 -56.03
CA VAL A 67 -27.43 -8.48 -57.11
C VAL A 67 -28.11 -7.19 -56.67
N LEU A 68 -27.56 -6.05 -57.11
CA LEU A 68 -28.10 -4.71 -56.85
C LEU A 68 -29.57 -4.63 -57.34
N GLY A 69 -30.49 -4.32 -56.41
CA GLY A 69 -31.93 -4.20 -56.69
C GLY A 69 -32.75 -5.47 -56.44
N SER A 70 -32.14 -6.59 -56.03
CA SER A 70 -32.88 -7.78 -55.60
C SER A 70 -33.72 -7.48 -54.33
N PRO A 71 -35.02 -7.84 -54.31
CA PRO A 71 -35.86 -7.72 -53.12
C PRO A 71 -35.31 -8.48 -51.91
N GLU A 72 -34.61 -9.61 -52.13
CA GLU A 72 -33.99 -10.40 -51.06
C GLU A 72 -32.75 -9.70 -50.48
N TYR A 73 -31.95 -9.07 -51.33
CA TYR A 73 -30.80 -8.28 -50.90
C TYR A 73 -31.23 -7.07 -50.05
N ASN A 74 -32.26 -6.34 -50.50
CA ASN A 74 -32.81 -5.21 -49.74
C ASN A 74 -33.38 -5.65 -48.38
N LYS A 75 -34.03 -6.81 -48.32
CA LYS A 75 -34.49 -7.40 -47.05
C LYS A 75 -33.32 -7.74 -46.12
N LYS A 76 -32.29 -8.43 -46.61
CA LYS A 76 -31.08 -8.74 -45.82
C LYS A 76 -30.41 -7.48 -45.30
N MET A 77 -30.26 -6.46 -46.15
CA MET A 77 -29.68 -5.17 -45.77
C MET A 77 -30.49 -4.47 -44.67
N SER A 78 -31.83 -4.46 -44.79
CA SER A 78 -32.70 -3.90 -43.74
C SER A 78 -32.63 -4.67 -42.42
N ALA A 79 -32.46 -6.00 -42.46
CA ALA A 79 -32.32 -6.84 -41.28
C ALA A 79 -30.99 -6.60 -40.57
N ILE A 80 -29.88 -6.48 -41.31
CA ILE A 80 -28.57 -6.12 -40.75
C ILE A 80 -28.61 -4.72 -40.15
N LYS A 81 -29.25 -3.77 -40.81
CA LYS A 81 -29.42 -2.41 -40.27
C LYS A 81 -30.21 -2.42 -38.95
N ALA A 82 -31.35 -3.12 -38.92
CA ALA A 82 -32.16 -3.25 -37.70
C ALA A 82 -31.41 -3.97 -36.57
N TYR A 83 -30.62 -4.99 -36.90
CA TYR A 83 -29.76 -5.68 -35.94
C TYR A 83 -28.69 -4.74 -35.37
N ASN A 84 -28.00 -3.98 -36.22
CA ASN A 84 -26.97 -3.04 -35.80
C ASN A 84 -27.54 -1.91 -34.92
N GLU A 85 -28.72 -1.37 -35.28
CA GLU A 85 -29.42 -0.38 -34.46
C GLU A 85 -29.81 -0.95 -33.08
N GLY A 86 -30.34 -2.18 -33.04
CA GLY A 86 -30.66 -2.87 -31.78
C GLY A 86 -29.41 -3.18 -30.95
N LYS A 87 -28.33 -3.62 -31.59
CA LYS A 87 -27.02 -3.87 -30.99
C LYS A 87 -26.46 -2.60 -30.36
N GLU A 88 -26.46 -1.47 -31.08
CA GLU A 88 -25.95 -0.20 -30.55
C GLU A 88 -26.73 0.22 -29.30
N GLY A 89 -28.06 0.09 -29.31
CA GLY A 89 -28.90 0.39 -28.15
C GLY A 89 -28.56 -0.45 -26.90
N ILE A 90 -28.18 -1.71 -27.09
CA ILE A 90 -27.83 -2.63 -25.99
C ILE A 90 -26.36 -2.48 -25.55
N ASN A 91 -25.44 -2.39 -26.51
CA ASN A 91 -24.01 -2.34 -26.22
C ASN A 91 -23.58 -0.99 -25.64
N LYS A 92 -24.17 0.12 -26.09
CA LYS A 92 -23.81 1.47 -25.63
C LYS A 92 -23.83 1.62 -24.10
N PRO A 93 -24.92 1.30 -23.37
CA PRO A 93 -24.94 1.42 -21.92
C PRO A 93 -23.96 0.46 -21.21
N ILE A 94 -23.69 -0.72 -21.79
CA ILE A 94 -22.70 -1.67 -21.25
C ILE A 94 -21.29 -1.08 -21.36
N ILE A 95 -20.96 -0.52 -22.52
CA ILE A 95 -19.67 0.13 -22.78
C ILE A 95 -19.50 1.35 -21.88
N GLU A 96 -20.53 2.19 -21.75
CA GLU A 96 -20.51 3.37 -20.88
C GLU A 96 -20.24 2.97 -19.42
N LYS A 97 -20.96 1.99 -18.88
CA LYS A 97 -20.69 1.47 -17.51
C LYS A 97 -19.28 0.91 -17.36
N ALA A 98 -18.83 0.09 -18.32
CA ALA A 98 -17.48 -0.47 -18.28
C ALA A 98 -16.40 0.63 -18.33
N SER A 99 -16.61 1.68 -19.12
CA SER A 99 -15.71 2.83 -19.20
C SER A 99 -15.64 3.64 -17.89
N GLN A 100 -16.78 3.81 -17.20
CA GLN A 100 -16.82 4.45 -15.89
C GLN A 100 -16.05 3.62 -14.86
N MET A 101 -16.26 2.29 -14.83
CA MET A 101 -15.49 1.40 -13.96
C MET A 101 -13.99 1.47 -14.26
N ALA A 102 -13.61 1.54 -15.53
CA ALA A 102 -12.21 1.69 -15.93
C ALA A 102 -11.61 3.02 -15.46
N ALA A 103 -12.38 4.11 -15.52
CA ALA A 103 -11.96 5.42 -15.03
C ALA A 103 -11.76 5.41 -13.50
N THR A 104 -12.69 4.81 -12.75
CA THR A 104 -12.56 4.65 -11.29
C THR A 104 -11.35 3.81 -10.91
N LEU A 105 -11.14 2.67 -11.58
CA LEU A 105 -9.96 1.83 -11.35
C LEU A 105 -8.65 2.56 -11.68
N LYS A 106 -8.63 3.37 -12.74
CA LYS A 106 -7.46 4.17 -13.12
C LYS A 106 -7.15 5.23 -12.07
N ALA A 107 -8.17 5.94 -11.56
CA ALA A 107 -8.02 6.91 -10.48
C ALA A 107 -7.48 6.26 -9.22
N TRP A 108 -8.07 5.13 -8.80
CA TRP A 108 -7.60 4.36 -7.64
C TRP A 108 -6.14 3.92 -7.79
N LYS A 109 -5.75 3.38 -8.96
CA LYS A 109 -4.37 2.97 -9.23
C LYS A 109 -3.39 4.13 -9.14
N LYS A 110 -3.80 5.33 -9.56
CA LYS A 110 -2.96 6.53 -9.47
C LYS A 110 -2.70 6.90 -8.00
N MET A 111 -3.75 6.91 -7.17
CA MET A 111 -3.63 7.14 -5.72
C MET A 111 -2.72 6.10 -5.05
N ALA A 112 -2.99 4.81 -5.31
CA ALA A 112 -2.16 3.72 -4.77
C ALA A 112 -0.70 3.83 -5.19
N ALA A 113 -0.42 4.15 -6.46
CA ALA A 113 0.95 4.32 -6.95
C ALA A 113 1.67 5.52 -6.31
N SER A 114 0.98 6.62 -6.05
CA SER A 114 1.56 7.77 -5.36
C SER A 114 1.95 7.42 -3.91
N LEU A 115 1.10 6.68 -3.20
CA LEU A 115 1.40 6.18 -1.86
C LEU A 115 2.58 5.18 -1.89
N ASP A 116 2.58 4.24 -2.83
CA ASP A 116 3.70 3.29 -3.02
C ASP A 116 5.02 4.02 -3.28
N MET A 117 5.01 5.10 -4.07
CA MET A 117 6.20 5.91 -4.31
C MET A 117 6.69 6.60 -3.03
N ALA A 118 5.79 7.15 -2.22
CA ALA A 118 6.16 7.75 -0.94
C ALA A 118 6.76 6.72 0.03
N LEU A 119 6.18 5.52 0.09
CA LEU A 119 6.72 4.40 0.86
C LEU A 119 8.10 3.98 0.33
N LEU A 120 8.26 3.76 -0.97
CA LEU A 120 9.52 3.36 -1.60
C LEU A 120 10.64 4.37 -1.37
N GLN A 121 10.33 5.67 -1.40
CA GLN A 121 11.33 6.74 -1.20
C GLN A 121 11.80 6.86 0.25
N THR A 122 10.96 6.48 1.21
CA THR A 122 11.23 6.69 2.64
C THR A 122 11.68 5.42 3.36
N LEU A 123 11.31 4.23 2.86
CA LEU A 123 11.66 2.96 3.47
C LEU A 123 13.03 2.42 3.02
N PRO A 124 13.74 1.72 3.90
CA PRO A 124 14.92 0.96 3.50
C PRO A 124 14.54 -0.21 2.57
N PRO A 125 15.46 -0.62 1.67
CA PRO A 125 15.16 -1.60 0.61
C PRO A 125 14.66 -2.96 1.12
N ASP A 126 15.15 -3.43 2.26
CA ASP A 126 14.77 -4.72 2.85
C ASP A 126 13.32 -4.73 3.35
N ILE A 127 12.86 -3.62 3.93
CA ILE A 127 11.46 -3.47 4.37
C ILE A 127 10.54 -3.42 3.15
N TRP A 128 10.90 -2.64 2.13
CA TRP A 128 10.12 -2.57 0.89
C TRP A 128 10.01 -3.94 0.18
N GLN A 129 11.13 -4.66 0.05
CA GLN A 129 11.15 -5.96 -0.63
C GLN A 129 10.25 -7.00 0.05
N ALA A 130 10.08 -6.92 1.37
CA ALA A 130 9.23 -7.84 2.13
C ALA A 130 7.72 -7.61 1.86
N VAL A 131 7.32 -6.38 1.50
CA VAL A 131 5.90 -6.01 1.35
C VAL A 131 5.45 -5.78 -0.09
N GLN A 132 6.38 -5.58 -1.04
CA GLN A 132 6.05 -5.29 -2.45
C GLN A 132 5.10 -6.32 -3.11
N GLY A 133 5.11 -7.57 -2.64
CA GLY A 133 4.25 -8.65 -3.16
C GLY A 133 2.79 -8.59 -2.71
N LEU A 134 2.45 -7.73 -1.75
CA LEU A 134 1.08 -7.58 -1.26
C LEU A 134 0.22 -6.81 -2.27
N ASP A 135 -1.06 -7.17 -2.35
CA ASP A 135 -1.93 -6.83 -3.48
C ASP A 135 -2.51 -5.40 -3.43
N THR A 136 -2.51 -4.77 -2.26
CA THR A 136 -2.96 -3.39 -2.04
C THR A 136 -1.94 -2.62 -1.20
N VAL A 137 -1.90 -1.30 -1.38
CA VAL A 137 -1.03 -0.42 -0.59
C VAL A 137 -1.41 -0.44 0.90
N HIS A 138 -2.69 -0.58 1.22
CA HIS A 138 -3.17 -0.77 2.59
C HIS A 138 -2.52 -1.98 3.28
N LEU A 139 -2.49 -3.15 2.63
CA LEU A 139 -1.86 -4.34 3.21
C LEU A 139 -0.36 -4.16 3.43
N ARG A 140 0.31 -3.42 2.53
CA ARG A 140 1.72 -3.05 2.69
C ARG A 140 1.89 -2.15 3.91
N TRP A 141 1.09 -1.10 3.99
CA TRP A 141 1.08 -0.15 5.08
C TRP A 141 0.90 -0.83 6.43
N GLU A 142 -0.11 -1.67 6.58
CA GLU A 142 -0.39 -2.43 7.81
C GLU A 142 0.79 -3.33 8.21
N ASN A 143 1.36 -4.08 7.25
CA ASN A 143 2.51 -4.94 7.53
C ASN A 143 3.76 -4.15 7.93
N ILE A 144 3.98 -2.98 7.33
CA ILE A 144 5.08 -2.09 7.72
C ILE A 144 4.87 -1.62 9.16
N LEU A 145 3.67 -1.13 9.50
CA LEU A 145 3.35 -0.68 10.85
C LEU A 145 3.55 -1.79 11.88
N ARG A 146 3.01 -2.98 11.63
CA ARG A 146 3.17 -4.15 12.51
C ARG A 146 4.63 -4.51 12.72
N ARG A 147 5.44 -4.54 11.65
CA ARG A 147 6.86 -4.87 11.74
C ARG A 147 7.62 -3.86 12.61
N PHE A 148 7.34 -2.57 12.47
CA PHE A 148 7.98 -1.55 13.31
C PHE A 148 7.53 -1.61 14.77
N GLU A 149 6.27 -1.96 15.04
CA GLU A 149 5.78 -2.22 16.40
C GLU A 149 6.48 -3.44 17.04
N GLU A 150 6.63 -4.53 16.28
CA GLU A 150 7.36 -5.74 16.71
C GLU A 150 8.86 -5.48 16.93
N GLU A 151 9.51 -4.74 16.04
CA GLU A 151 10.92 -4.33 16.19
C GLU A 151 11.10 -3.46 17.44
N GLY A 152 10.19 -2.51 17.71
CA GLY A 152 10.21 -1.73 18.94
C GLY A 152 10.08 -2.58 20.20
N LEU A 153 9.11 -3.51 20.22
CA LEU A 153 8.90 -4.41 21.36
C LEU A 153 10.11 -5.33 21.62
N ASN A 154 10.79 -5.75 20.55
CA ASN A 154 12.02 -6.54 20.64
C ASN A 154 13.21 -5.72 21.16
N GLU A 155 13.34 -4.46 20.75
CA GLU A 155 14.37 -3.55 21.27
C GLU A 155 14.17 -3.25 22.75
N GLU A 156 12.94 -2.98 23.18
CA GLU A 156 12.60 -2.78 24.59
C GLU A 156 12.93 -4.03 25.42
N SER A 157 12.52 -5.21 24.95
CA SER A 157 12.81 -6.50 25.60
C SER A 157 14.31 -6.79 25.66
N SER A 158 15.05 -6.45 24.61
CA SER A 158 16.51 -6.60 24.55
C SER A 158 17.22 -5.63 25.48
N ALA A 159 16.78 -4.38 25.57
CA ALA A 159 17.33 -3.39 26.50
C ALA A 159 17.14 -3.81 27.95
N TRP A 160 15.97 -4.35 28.30
CA TRP A 160 15.73 -4.97 29.61
C TRP A 160 16.64 -6.18 29.84
N ALA A 161 16.75 -7.09 28.87
CA ALA A 161 17.60 -8.27 28.99
C ALA A 161 19.08 -7.90 29.17
N GLU A 162 19.60 -6.93 28.42
CA GLU A 162 20.97 -6.41 28.57
C GLU A 162 21.18 -5.78 29.95
N PHE A 163 20.21 -4.99 30.43
CA PHE A 163 20.27 -4.39 31.75
C PHE A 163 20.28 -5.45 32.88
N PHE A 164 19.39 -6.45 32.83
CA PHE A 164 19.33 -7.52 33.83
C PHE A 164 20.54 -8.48 33.77
N LYS A 165 21.14 -8.66 32.60
CA LYS A 165 22.38 -9.44 32.43
C LYS A 165 23.61 -8.72 32.98
N LEU A 166 23.53 -7.42 33.27
CA LEU A 166 24.66 -6.65 33.75
C LEU A 166 25.06 -7.07 35.16
N ARG A 167 26.10 -7.90 35.29
CA ARG A 167 26.65 -8.32 36.59
C ARG A 167 27.94 -7.59 36.91
N CYS A 168 28.11 -7.24 38.18
CA CYS A 168 29.35 -6.63 38.68
C CYS A 168 30.55 -7.59 38.53
N ALA A 169 30.32 -8.89 38.70
CA ALA A 169 31.34 -9.93 38.57
C ALA A 169 31.95 -10.05 37.16
N ASP A 170 31.21 -9.63 36.13
CA ASP A 170 31.63 -9.75 34.72
C ASP A 170 32.41 -8.50 34.24
N GLN A 171 32.67 -7.52 35.12
CA GLN A 171 33.36 -6.29 34.77
C GLN A 171 34.78 -6.22 35.36
N PRO A 172 35.75 -5.61 34.66
CA PRO A 172 37.14 -5.53 35.12
C PRO A 172 37.33 -4.75 36.42
N ASN A 173 36.43 -3.81 36.72
CA ASN A 173 36.42 -3.03 37.95
C ASN A 173 35.05 -2.37 38.18
N THR A 174 34.85 -1.86 39.40
CA THR A 174 33.62 -1.18 39.82
C THR A 174 33.30 0.06 38.99
N LEU A 175 34.31 0.81 38.53
CA LEU A 175 34.11 2.02 37.72
C LEU A 175 33.45 1.69 36.37
N LYS A 176 33.97 0.68 35.66
CA LYS A 176 33.40 0.21 34.38
C LYS A 176 32.00 -0.37 34.55
N PHE A 177 31.73 -1.03 35.68
CA PHE A 177 30.38 -1.47 36.01
C PHE A 177 29.45 -0.29 36.20
N THR A 178 29.82 0.72 36.99
CA THR A 178 28.98 1.90 37.22
C THR A 178 28.73 2.72 35.95
N ASP A 179 29.71 2.82 35.06
CA ASP A 179 29.57 3.53 33.79
C ASP A 179 28.58 2.81 32.86
N LYS A 180 28.73 1.48 32.71
CA LYS A 180 27.79 0.67 31.93
C LYS A 180 26.39 0.67 32.54
N TYR A 181 26.29 0.55 33.87
CA TYR A 181 25.01 0.59 34.57
C TYR A 181 24.27 1.90 34.34
N ARG A 182 24.96 3.05 34.43
CA ARG A 182 24.39 4.37 34.13
C ARG A 182 24.00 4.51 32.67
N SER A 183 24.84 4.04 31.75
CA SER A 183 24.54 4.06 30.32
C SER A 183 23.29 3.24 29.98
N SER A 184 23.16 2.03 30.53
CA SER A 184 21.98 1.19 30.35
C SER A 184 20.73 1.78 31.01
N LEU A 185 20.85 2.42 32.19
CA LEU A 185 19.75 3.14 32.85
C LEU A 185 19.25 4.34 32.03
N ASN A 186 20.18 5.13 31.49
CA ASN A 186 19.84 6.25 30.62
C ASN A 186 19.11 5.77 29.37
N ARG A 187 19.58 4.68 28.75
CA ARG A 187 18.91 4.04 27.61
C ARG A 187 17.48 3.61 27.95
N LEU A 188 17.25 2.94 29.09
CA LEU A 188 15.88 2.57 29.52
C LEU A 188 15.00 3.81 29.77
N THR A 189 15.57 4.87 30.36
CA THR A 189 14.84 6.12 30.63
C THR A 189 14.45 6.85 29.34
N GLU A 190 15.35 6.89 28.35
CA GLU A 190 15.07 7.44 27.01
C GLU A 190 13.95 6.66 26.30
N MET A 191 13.93 5.34 26.45
CA MET A 191 12.85 4.46 25.97
C MET A 191 11.54 4.60 26.77
N LYS A 192 11.50 5.45 27.81
CA LYS A 192 10.40 5.57 28.79
C LYS A 192 10.07 4.25 29.51
N LEU A 193 11.03 3.33 29.55
CA LEU A 193 10.95 2.08 30.28
C LEU A 193 11.36 2.35 31.73
N ASN A 194 10.38 2.52 32.61
CA ASN A 194 10.65 2.74 34.02
C ASN A 194 11.10 1.44 34.69
N LEU A 195 12.03 1.54 35.63
CA LEU A 195 12.33 0.44 36.55
C LEU A 195 11.02 -0.04 37.20
N PRO A 196 10.75 -1.35 37.19
CA PRO A 196 9.62 -1.88 37.93
C PRO A 196 9.73 -1.41 39.38
N GLY A 197 8.62 -0.94 39.94
CA GLY A 197 8.57 -0.52 41.34
C GLY A 197 9.13 -1.63 42.23
N LYS A 198 9.86 -1.23 43.29
CA LYS A 198 10.50 -2.17 44.23
C LYS A 198 9.57 -3.33 44.56
N GLY A 199 9.95 -4.55 44.16
CA GLY A 199 9.28 -5.79 44.59
C GLY A 199 8.49 -6.57 43.53
N VAL A 200 8.47 -6.16 42.26
CA VAL A 200 7.85 -6.99 41.21
C VAL A 200 8.92 -7.81 40.50
N LEU A 201 9.10 -9.05 40.97
CA LEU A 201 9.65 -10.15 40.17
C LEU A 201 8.44 -10.84 39.52
N TYR A 202 8.41 -10.92 38.19
CA TYR A 202 7.57 -11.89 37.48
C TYR A 202 8.30 -13.22 37.40
#